data_AF-A0A835MV77-F1
#
_entry.id   AF-A0A835MV77-F1
#
_cell.length_a   1.000
_cell.length_b   1.000
_cell.length_c   1.000
_cell.angle_alpha   90.00
_cell.angle_beta   90.00
_cell.angle_gamma   90.00
#
_symmetry.space_group_name_H-M   'P 1'
#
loop_
_entity.id
_entity.type
_entity.pdbx_description
1 polymer ?
#
loop_
_entity_poly.entity_id
_entity_poly.type
_entity_poly.pdbx_seq_one_letter_code
_entity_poly.pdbx_strand_id
1 'polypeptide(L)'
;MCPSLSDFPEDGLGSLTQLRELDISGFSEELEAFPAGLVKSFQHLNLSGSLESLWIYGWDKLKSVPHQLQNLTALKSLTIRDFNGEEFEEALPDWLANLFSLRHLYIIGCENLKHLPSSTTIQCLSKLETLWIHGCPLLQENCRKEENGCEWPKISHIQTIEITG
;
A
#
# COMPACT_ATOMS: atom_id res chain seq x y z
N MET A 1 -24.47 5.98 12.23
CA MET A 1 -23.22 6.45 11.60
C MET A 1 -22.13 6.26 12.64
N CYS A 2 -21.15 5.38 12.40
CA CYS A 2 -19.99 5.34 13.28
C CYS A 2 -19.25 6.68 13.11
N PRO A 3 -18.95 7.42 14.19
CA PRO A 3 -18.04 8.54 14.09
C PRO A 3 -16.72 8.01 13.51
N SER A 4 -16.12 8.76 12.60
CA SER A 4 -14.83 8.41 12.03
C SER A 4 -13.80 8.20 13.14
N LEU A 5 -12.93 7.20 12.96
CA LEU A 5 -11.99 6.80 13.99
C LEU A 5 -10.87 7.84 14.09
N SER A 6 -10.73 8.50 15.24
CA SER A 6 -9.66 9.48 15.49
C SER A 6 -8.44 8.89 16.20
N ASP A 7 -8.60 7.70 16.79
CA ASP A 7 -7.54 7.03 17.54
C ASP A 7 -7.69 5.51 17.47
N PHE A 8 -6.60 4.77 17.63
CA PHE A 8 -6.58 3.31 17.61
C PHE A 8 -5.92 2.81 18.90
N PRO A 9 -6.48 1.81 19.61
CA PRO A 9 -5.91 1.32 20.86
C PRO A 9 -4.50 0.74 20.64
N GLU A 10 -3.55 1.11 21.52
CA GLU A 10 -2.13 0.78 21.37
C GLU A 10 -1.83 -0.73 21.26
N ASP A 11 -2.65 -1.56 21.91
CA ASP A 11 -2.53 -3.03 21.93
C ASP A 11 -3.65 -3.73 21.14
N GLY A 12 -4.44 -3.00 20.34
CA GLY A 12 -5.66 -3.51 19.70
C GLY A 12 -5.46 -4.77 18.87
N LEU A 13 -4.28 -4.92 18.25
CA LEU A 13 -3.94 -6.08 17.42
C LEU A 13 -2.86 -6.98 18.04
N GLY A 14 -2.33 -6.63 19.22
CA GLY A 14 -1.18 -7.31 19.84
C GLY A 14 -1.44 -8.76 20.25
N SER A 15 -2.70 -9.12 20.50
CA SER A 15 -3.13 -10.47 20.86
C SER A 15 -3.54 -11.33 19.65
N LEU A 16 -3.65 -10.74 18.45
CA LEU A 16 -4.20 -11.40 17.27
C LEU A 16 -3.12 -12.17 16.50
N THR A 17 -2.53 -13.16 17.15
CA THR A 17 -1.40 -13.95 16.59
C THR A 17 -1.74 -14.80 15.37
N GLN A 18 -3.03 -14.92 15.04
CA GLN A 18 -3.56 -15.69 13.91
C GLN A 18 -4.20 -14.81 12.84
N LEU A 19 -4.07 -13.48 12.94
CA LEU A 19 -4.70 -12.54 12.02
C LEU A 19 -4.02 -12.62 10.64
N ARG A 20 -4.75 -13.14 9.65
CA ARG A 20 -4.26 -13.25 8.28
C ARG A 20 -4.62 -12.07 7.39
N GLU A 21 -5.73 -11.43 7.69
CA GLU A 21 -6.34 -10.40 6.86
C GLU A 21 -6.68 -9.21 7.73
N LEU A 22 -6.27 -8.01 7.29
CA LEU A 22 -6.51 -6.77 8.01
C LEU A 22 -6.92 -5.67 7.03
N ASP A 23 -8.08 -5.08 7.28
CA ASP A 23 -8.56 -3.87 6.60
C ASP A 23 -8.37 -2.66 7.53
N ILE A 24 -7.72 -1.62 7.00
CA ILE A 24 -7.42 -0.37 7.70
C ILE A 24 -8.12 0.77 6.96
N SER A 25 -9.34 1.08 7.41
CA SER A 25 -10.22 2.10 6.84
C SER A 25 -11.03 2.81 7.93
N GLY A 26 -11.78 3.84 7.53
CA GLY A 26 -12.74 4.52 8.42
C GLY A 26 -12.12 5.52 9.40
N PHE A 27 -10.88 5.94 9.17
CA PHE A 27 -10.24 7.02 9.92
C PHE A 27 -10.80 8.40 9.54
N SER A 28 -10.67 9.36 10.45
CA SER A 28 -11.09 10.74 10.19
C SER A 28 -10.24 11.40 9.10
N GLU A 29 -10.91 12.04 8.14
CA GLU A 29 -10.29 12.85 7.07
C GLU A 29 -9.46 14.02 7.63
N GLU A 30 -9.71 14.39 8.89
CA GLU A 30 -8.98 15.46 9.58
C GLU A 30 -7.58 15.06 10.07
N LEU A 31 -7.24 13.77 10.13
CA LEU A 31 -5.95 13.29 10.61
C LEU A 31 -4.84 13.59 9.61
N GLU A 32 -3.65 13.98 10.05
CA GLU A 32 -2.51 14.20 9.14
C GLU A 32 -1.60 12.96 9.02
N ALA A 33 -1.86 11.94 9.84
CA ALA A 33 -1.10 10.70 9.89
C ALA A 33 -1.92 9.56 10.48
N PHE A 34 -1.47 8.32 10.27
CA PHE A 34 -2.04 7.15 10.94
C PHE A 34 -1.93 7.27 12.47
N PRO A 35 -2.98 6.90 13.24
CA PRO A 35 -2.94 6.98 14.70
C PRO A 35 -1.79 6.18 15.32
N ALA A 36 -1.20 6.73 16.38
CA ALA A 36 -0.02 6.15 17.02
C ALA A 36 -0.24 4.71 17.50
N GLY A 37 -1.42 4.37 18.00
CA GLY A 37 -1.71 2.99 18.43
C GLY A 37 -1.81 1.98 17.29
N LEU A 38 -2.24 2.41 16.09
CA LEU A 38 -2.19 1.56 14.90
C LEU A 38 -0.74 1.34 14.45
N VAL A 39 0.05 2.41 14.48
CA VAL A 39 1.49 2.36 14.17
C VAL A 39 2.22 1.38 15.10
N LYS A 40 1.90 1.39 16.39
CA LYS A 40 2.40 0.40 17.37
C LYS A 40 1.92 -1.01 17.04
N SER A 41 0.64 -1.16 16.69
CA SER A 41 0.06 -2.45 16.34
C SER A 41 0.77 -3.15 15.15
N PHE A 42 1.29 -2.42 14.17
CA PHE A 42 2.09 -3.01 13.08
C PHE A 42 3.36 -3.72 13.58
N GLN A 43 3.98 -3.23 14.65
CA GLN A 43 5.15 -3.88 15.24
C GLN A 43 4.77 -5.26 15.81
N HIS A 44 3.61 -5.36 16.47
CA HIS A 44 3.11 -6.62 17.01
C HIS A 44 2.68 -7.61 15.91
N LEU A 45 2.03 -7.12 14.85
CA LEU A 45 1.64 -7.97 13.72
C LEU A 45 2.86 -8.61 13.04
N ASN A 46 3.96 -7.86 12.88
CA ASN A 46 5.20 -8.41 12.38
C ASN A 46 5.74 -9.55 13.27
N LEU A 47 5.72 -9.39 14.60
CA LEU A 47 6.18 -10.45 15.52
C LEU A 47 5.40 -11.76 15.37
N SER A 48 4.10 -11.68 15.05
CA SER A 48 3.28 -12.87 14.82
C SER A 48 3.58 -13.57 13.48
N GLY A 49 4.04 -12.81 12.48
CA GLY A 49 4.29 -13.30 11.12
C GLY A 49 3.06 -13.88 10.42
N SER A 50 1.85 -13.66 10.95
CA SER A 50 0.62 -14.33 10.51
C SER A 50 -0.16 -13.56 9.44
N LEU A 51 0.08 -12.26 9.31
CA LEU A 51 -0.64 -11.39 8.38
C LEU A 51 -0.19 -11.62 6.94
N GLU A 52 -1.14 -12.03 6.09
CA GLU A 52 -0.93 -12.38 4.69
C GLU A 52 -1.52 -11.34 3.74
N SER A 53 -2.63 -10.68 4.11
CA SER A 53 -3.31 -9.68 3.29
C SER A 53 -3.62 -8.41 4.08
N LEU A 54 -3.31 -7.26 3.47
CA LEU A 54 -3.53 -5.95 4.06
C LEU A 54 -4.23 -5.05 3.05
N TRP A 55 -5.31 -4.41 3.47
CA TRP A 55 -5.94 -3.30 2.78
C TRP A 55 -5.72 -2.03 3.58
N ILE A 56 -5.16 -1.01 2.95
CA ILE A 56 -4.94 0.29 3.56
C ILE A 56 -5.56 1.38 2.71
N TYR A 57 -6.35 2.23 3.37
CA TYR A 57 -7.09 3.31 2.75
C TYR A 57 -6.49 4.65 3.14
N GLY A 58 -6.32 5.51 2.15
CA GLY A 58 -5.88 6.88 2.33
C GLY A 58 -7.03 7.82 2.72
N TRP A 59 -6.65 9.05 3.02
CA TRP A 59 -7.56 10.19 3.20
C TRP A 59 -6.78 11.49 2.91
N ASP A 60 -7.49 12.60 2.74
CA ASP A 60 -7.01 13.81 2.05
C ASP A 60 -5.78 14.49 2.67
N LYS A 61 -5.53 14.29 3.96
CA LYS A 61 -4.41 14.91 4.67
C LYS A 61 -3.16 14.02 4.77
N LEU A 62 -3.22 12.78 4.28
CA LEU A 62 -2.05 11.91 4.27
C LEU A 62 -1.06 12.31 3.20
N LYS A 63 0.20 12.36 3.61
CA LYS A 63 1.32 12.70 2.72
C LYS A 63 2.03 11.46 2.17
N SER A 64 1.93 10.32 2.85
CA SER A 64 2.58 9.09 2.41
C SER A 64 1.96 7.84 3.04
N VAL A 65 2.30 6.67 2.48
CA VAL A 65 1.96 5.38 3.07
C VAL A 65 2.88 5.12 4.27
N PRO A 66 2.37 4.65 5.43
CA PRO A 66 3.14 4.56 6.66
C PRO A 66 4.33 3.62 6.53
N HIS A 67 5.53 4.13 6.78
CA HIS A 67 6.78 3.37 6.64
C HIS A 67 6.86 2.13 7.55
N GLN A 68 6.08 2.06 8.63
CA GLN A 68 6.08 0.94 9.56
C GLN A 68 5.59 -0.37 8.92
N LEU A 69 4.85 -0.28 7.81
CA LEU A 69 4.46 -1.43 7.01
C LEU A 69 5.65 -2.20 6.43
N GLN A 70 6.83 -1.57 6.31
CA GLN A 70 8.06 -2.21 5.82
C GLN A 70 8.45 -3.47 6.61
N ASN A 71 7.96 -3.58 7.86
CA ASN A 71 8.26 -4.70 8.72
C ASN A 71 7.35 -5.91 8.45
N LEU A 72 6.24 -5.78 7.73
CA LEU A 72 5.28 -6.86 7.47
C LEU A 72 5.79 -7.82 6.37
N THR A 73 6.96 -8.39 6.58
CA THR A 73 7.72 -9.16 5.57
C THR A 73 7.06 -10.48 5.15
N ALA A 74 6.08 -10.97 5.92
CA ALA A 74 5.27 -12.15 5.59
C ALA A 74 4.09 -11.85 4.66
N LEU A 75 3.81 -10.56 4.41
CA LEU A 75 2.66 -10.12 3.62
C LEU A 75 2.76 -10.65 2.18
N LYS A 76 1.65 -11.21 1.70
CA LYS A 76 1.51 -11.76 0.35
C LYS A 76 0.67 -10.86 -0.55
N SER A 77 -0.27 -10.12 0.03
CA SER A 77 -1.16 -9.22 -0.69
C SER A 77 -1.24 -7.86 -0.01
N LEU A 78 -1.02 -6.80 -0.79
CA LEU A 78 -1.15 -5.41 -0.34
C LEU A 78 -2.07 -4.65 -1.27
N THR A 79 -3.11 -4.05 -0.71
CA THR A 79 -3.97 -3.10 -1.41
C THR A 79 -3.78 -1.71 -0.84
N ILE A 80 -3.36 -0.77 -1.68
CA ILE A 80 -3.26 0.65 -1.38
C ILE A 80 -4.40 1.33 -2.12
N ARG A 81 -5.29 1.99 -1.38
CA ARG A 81 -6.53 2.51 -1.93
C ARG A 81 -6.81 3.94 -1.52
N ASP A 82 -7.28 4.77 -2.46
CA ASP A 82 -7.83 6.11 -2.23
C ASP A 82 -6.86 7.06 -1.48
N PHE A 83 -5.55 6.97 -1.76
CA PHE A 83 -4.55 7.93 -1.27
C PHE A 83 -4.53 9.17 -2.18
N ASN A 84 -5.48 10.08 -1.91
CA ASN A 84 -5.80 11.22 -2.77
C ASN A 84 -5.46 12.60 -2.18
N GLY A 85 -4.67 12.62 -1.10
CA GLY A 85 -4.28 13.88 -0.50
C GLY A 85 -3.51 14.78 -1.45
N GLU A 86 -3.75 16.10 -1.36
CA GLU A 86 -3.09 17.09 -2.22
C GLU A 86 -1.57 17.11 -2.00
N GLU A 87 -1.13 16.82 -0.77
CA GLU A 87 0.27 16.71 -0.39
C GLU A 87 0.79 15.26 -0.40
N PHE A 88 0.01 14.31 -0.94
CA PHE A 88 0.45 12.92 -1.05
C PHE A 88 1.61 12.78 -2.02
N GLU A 89 2.60 11.97 -1.66
CA GLU A 89 3.75 11.64 -2.48
C GLU A 89 3.31 11.14 -3.88
N GLU A 90 3.87 11.74 -4.92
CA GLU A 90 3.56 11.35 -6.30
C GLU A 90 4.11 9.96 -6.68
N ALA A 91 4.87 9.32 -5.79
CA ALA A 91 5.45 8.00 -5.96
C ALA A 91 5.16 7.11 -4.75
N LEU A 92 4.94 5.82 -4.98
CA LEU A 92 4.93 4.85 -3.89
C LEU A 92 6.34 4.68 -3.28
N PRO A 93 6.43 4.41 -1.97
CA PRO A 93 7.70 4.50 -1.27
C PRO A 93 8.62 3.28 -1.49
N ASP A 94 9.93 3.51 -1.49
CA ASP A 94 10.94 2.48 -1.75
C ASP A 94 11.07 1.42 -0.63
N TRP A 95 10.57 1.70 0.58
CA TRP A 95 10.56 0.69 1.66
C TRP A 95 9.72 -0.55 1.30
N LEU A 96 8.86 -0.48 0.27
CA LEU A 96 8.18 -1.63 -0.31
C LEU A 96 9.14 -2.76 -0.68
N ALA A 97 10.43 -2.46 -0.94
CA ALA A 97 11.47 -3.44 -1.20
C ALA A 97 11.63 -4.49 -0.07
N ASN A 98 11.22 -4.15 1.15
CA ASN A 98 11.28 -5.04 2.31
C ASN A 98 10.15 -6.10 2.30
N LEU A 99 9.12 -5.93 1.48
CA LEU A 99 8.01 -6.87 1.36
C LEU A 99 8.33 -8.00 0.37
N PHE A 100 9.45 -8.70 0.58
CA PHE A 100 9.95 -9.73 -0.35
C PHE A 100 9.04 -10.96 -0.51
N SER A 101 8.03 -11.13 0.35
CA SER A 101 7.01 -12.19 0.23
C SER A 101 5.80 -11.79 -0.60
N LEU A 102 5.72 -10.52 -1.01
CA LEU A 102 4.57 -9.96 -1.71
C LEU A 102 4.40 -10.62 -3.08
N ARG A 103 3.18 -11.10 -3.34
CA ARG A 103 2.75 -11.72 -4.60
C ARG A 103 1.76 -10.87 -5.36
N HIS A 104 0.94 -10.11 -4.63
CA HIS A 104 -0.10 -9.28 -5.21
C HIS A 104 0.00 -7.86 -4.68
N LEU A 105 0.10 -6.90 -5.60
CA LEU A 105 0.04 -5.47 -5.32
C LEU A 105 -1.14 -4.86 -6.08
N TYR A 106 -2.06 -4.28 -5.32
CA TYR A 106 -3.26 -3.63 -5.82
C TYR A 106 -3.18 -2.13 -5.49
N ILE A 107 -3.30 -1.28 -6.51
CA ILE A 107 -3.30 0.18 -6.37
C ILE A 107 -4.61 0.69 -6.96
N ILE A 108 -5.47 1.24 -6.11
CA ILE A 108 -6.87 1.52 -6.48
C ILE A 108 -7.23 2.96 -6.13
N GLY A 109 -7.76 3.72 -7.08
CA GLY A 109 -8.35 5.03 -6.81
C GLY A 109 -7.38 6.10 -6.32
N CYS A 110 -6.07 5.96 -6.56
CA CYS A 110 -5.05 6.95 -6.19
C CYS A 110 -4.87 7.97 -7.33
N GLU A 111 -5.57 9.10 -7.25
CA GLU A 111 -5.70 10.11 -8.30
C GLU A 111 -4.41 10.91 -8.53
N ASN A 112 -3.68 11.23 -7.45
CA ASN A 112 -2.46 12.04 -7.49
C ASN A 112 -1.17 11.22 -7.67
N LEU A 113 -1.26 9.89 -7.57
CA LEU A 113 -0.11 9.00 -7.68
C LEU A 113 0.32 8.89 -9.15
N LYS A 114 1.59 9.23 -9.43
CA LYS A 114 2.16 9.24 -10.79
C LYS A 114 3.15 8.10 -11.02
N HIS A 115 3.85 7.67 -9.98
CA HIS A 115 4.99 6.77 -10.11
C HIS A 115 4.87 5.55 -9.19
N LEU A 116 5.35 4.42 -9.69
CA LEU A 116 5.68 3.26 -8.87
C LEU A 116 6.97 3.56 -8.07
N PRO A 117 7.33 2.73 -7.07
CA PRO A 117 8.64 2.88 -6.45
C PRO A 117 9.78 2.72 -7.47
N SER A 118 11.01 2.95 -7.04
CA SER A 118 12.18 2.85 -7.91
C SER A 118 12.28 1.47 -8.60
N SER A 119 12.96 1.43 -9.74
CA SER A 119 13.18 0.17 -10.47
C SER A 119 13.89 -0.88 -9.58
N THR A 120 14.84 -0.43 -8.75
CA THR A 120 15.53 -1.28 -7.77
C THR A 120 14.55 -1.89 -6.78
N THR A 121 13.59 -1.11 -6.28
CA THR A 121 12.55 -1.59 -5.36
C THR A 121 11.67 -2.65 -6.00
N ILE A 122 11.18 -2.43 -7.23
CA ILE A 122 10.36 -3.44 -7.92
C ILE A 122 11.15 -4.74 -8.14
N GLN A 123 12.45 -4.66 -8.46
CA GLN A 123 13.31 -5.84 -8.60
C GLN A 123 13.49 -6.62 -7.29
N CYS A 124 13.45 -5.95 -6.13
CA CYS A 124 13.46 -6.63 -4.83
C CYS A 124 12.19 -7.43 -4.57
N LEU A 125 11.05 -7.06 -5.19
CA LEU A 125 9.79 -7.78 -5.13
C LEU A 125 9.81 -9.02 -6.05
N SER A 126 10.82 -9.88 -5.87
CA SER A 126 11.10 -11.04 -6.74
C SER A 126 9.98 -12.10 -6.82
N LYS A 127 9.01 -12.07 -5.89
CA LYS A 127 7.85 -12.96 -5.87
C LYS A 127 6.56 -12.31 -6.38
N LEU A 128 6.63 -11.06 -6.85
CA LEU A 128 5.46 -10.33 -7.31
C LEU A 128 4.93 -10.96 -8.60
N GLU A 129 3.73 -11.52 -8.51
CA GLU A 129 3.05 -12.24 -9.60
C GLU A 129 2.01 -11.34 -10.26
N THR A 130 1.38 -10.45 -9.48
CA THR A 130 0.29 -9.60 -9.92
C THR A 130 0.50 -8.15 -9.51
N LEU A 131 0.39 -7.25 -10.49
CA LEU A 131 0.19 -5.83 -10.28
C LEU A 131 -1.14 -5.42 -10.93
N TRP A 132 -2.05 -4.86 -10.15
CA TRP A 132 -3.29 -4.29 -10.67
C TRP A 132 -3.37 -2.80 -10.30
N ILE A 133 -3.59 -1.97 -11.31
CA ILE A 133 -3.78 -0.52 -11.16
C ILE A 133 -5.18 -0.17 -11.68
N HIS A 134 -6.07 0.28 -10.80
CA HIS A 134 -7.44 0.62 -11.15
C HIS A 134 -7.84 2.01 -10.68
N GLY A 135 -8.43 2.83 -11.54
CA GLY A 135 -8.86 4.19 -11.19
C GLY A 135 -7.72 5.12 -10.74
N CYS A 136 -6.49 4.93 -11.24
CA CYS A 136 -5.32 5.77 -10.91
C CYS A 136 -4.83 6.51 -12.18
N PRO A 137 -5.52 7.56 -12.65
CA PRO A 137 -5.35 8.10 -14.01
C PRO A 137 -3.90 8.46 -14.38
N LEU A 138 -3.18 9.15 -13.49
CA LEU A 138 -1.79 9.58 -13.75
C LEU A 138 -0.82 8.40 -13.77
N LEU A 139 -0.94 7.49 -12.82
CA LEU A 139 -0.12 6.27 -12.79
C LEU A 139 -0.40 5.37 -14.00
N GLN A 140 -1.67 5.26 -14.41
CA GLN A 140 -2.08 4.47 -15.57
C GLN A 140 -1.46 5.02 -16.85
N GLU A 141 -1.49 6.34 -17.04
CA GLU A 141 -0.82 7.01 -18.16
C GLU A 141 0.68 6.68 -18.18
N ASN A 142 1.35 6.79 -17.03
CA ASN A 142 2.78 6.49 -16.91
C ASN A 142 3.12 5.00 -17.05
N CYS A 143 2.16 4.10 -16.84
CA CYS A 143 2.30 2.65 -17.01
C CYS A 143 1.82 2.13 -18.38
N ARG A 144 1.42 3.01 -19.33
CA ARG A 144 0.93 2.57 -20.65
C ARG A 144 2.00 1.80 -21.42
N LYS A 145 1.74 0.52 -21.67
CA LYS A 145 2.61 -0.37 -22.45
C LYS A 145 2.83 0.12 -23.88
N GLU A 146 1.76 0.52 -24.57
CA GLU A 146 1.78 0.80 -26.01
C GLU A 146 2.49 2.12 -26.35
N GLU A 147 2.59 3.03 -25.38
CA GLU A 147 3.18 4.36 -25.53
C GLU A 147 4.59 4.44 -24.92
N ASN A 148 5.17 3.30 -24.49
CA ASN A 148 6.40 3.25 -23.69
C ASN A 148 6.34 4.19 -22.48
N GLY A 149 5.25 4.12 -21.72
CA GLY A 149 5.10 4.85 -20.46
C GLY A 149 6.35 4.68 -19.58
N CYS A 150 6.79 5.76 -18.95
CA CYS A 150 8.08 5.81 -18.24
C CYS A 150 8.22 4.76 -17.14
N GLU A 151 7.11 4.28 -16.59
CA GLU A 151 7.05 3.26 -15.54
C GLU A 151 6.98 1.83 -16.10
N TRP A 152 6.55 1.65 -17.35
CA TRP A 152 6.37 0.31 -17.95
C TRP A 152 7.63 -0.56 -17.90
N PRO A 153 8.85 -0.06 -18.19
CA PRO A 153 10.07 -0.87 -18.06
C PRO A 153 10.28 -1.44 -16.66
N LYS A 154 9.87 -0.72 -15.61
CA LYS A 154 10.00 -1.18 -14.22
C LYS A 154 9.16 -2.42 -13.94
N ILE A 155 7.99 -2.54 -14.54
CA ILE A 155 7.00 -3.60 -14.24
C ILE A 155 6.88 -4.67 -15.32
N SER A 156 7.43 -4.44 -16.51
CA SER A 156 7.29 -5.33 -17.67
C SER A 156 7.70 -6.80 -17.47
N HIS A 157 8.43 -7.11 -16.38
CA HIS A 157 8.85 -8.46 -16.00
C HIS A 157 7.85 -9.20 -15.11
N ILE A 158 6.83 -8.51 -14.56
CA ILE A 158 5.78 -9.09 -13.72
C ILE A 158 4.86 -9.96 -14.59
N GLN A 159 4.47 -11.13 -14.07
CA GLN A 159 3.70 -12.11 -14.82
C GLN A 159 2.32 -11.60 -15.26
N THR A 160 1.57 -10.99 -14.33
CA THR A 160 0.22 -10.50 -14.58
C THR A 160 0.14 -9.02 -14.25
N ILE A 161 -0.14 -8.20 -15.26
CA ILE A 161 -0.29 -6.76 -15.12
C ILE A 161 -1.66 -6.38 -15.68
N GLU A 162 -2.51 -5.82 -14.83
CA GLU A 162 -3.81 -5.29 -15.22
C GLU A 162 -3.85 -3.78 -14.93
N ILE A 163 -4.26 -3.00 -15.93
CA ILE A 163 -4.36 -1.54 -15.84
C ILE A 163 -5.75 -1.18 -16.39
N THR A 164 -6.68 -0.82 -15.51
CA THR A 164 -8.10 -0.65 -15.85
C THR A 164 -8.64 0.68 -15.36
N GLY A 165 -9.31 1.43 -16.24
CA GLY A 165 -9.97 2.70 -15.87
C GLY A 165 -10.93 2.55 -14.70
#